data_AF-A0A9X2LFY2-F1
#
_entry.id   AF-A0A9X2LFY2-F1
#
_cell.length_a   1.000
_cell.length_b   1.000
_cell.length_c   1.000
_cell.angle_alpha   90.00
_cell.angle_beta   90.00
_cell.angle_gamma   90.00
#
_symmetry.space_group_name_H-M   'P 1'
#
loop_
_entity.id
_entity.type
_entity.pdbx_description
1 polymer ?
#
loop_
_entity_poly.entity_id
_entity_poly.type
_entity_poly.pdbx_seq_one_letter_code
_entity_poly.pdbx_strand_id
1 'polypeptide(L)' 'MPIAPGAAVSEFAEAMQQRVRQARKALEEAESAGDAYETAVAADELEDALRLARAHGVDTG' A
#
# COMPACT_ATOMS: atom_id res chain seq x y z
N MET A 1 6.33 14.49 -25.11
CA MET A 1 5.45 15.25 -24.19
C MET A 1 6.05 15.16 -22.81
N PRO A 2 6.53 16.25 -22.18
CA PRO A 2 6.93 16.18 -20.78
C PRO A 2 5.68 16.05 -19.91
N ILE A 3 5.63 15.03 -19.08
CA ILE A 3 4.61 14.88 -18.03
C ILE A 3 4.79 16.07 -17.08
N ALA A 4 3.74 16.88 -16.91
CA ALA A 4 3.74 17.96 -15.95
C ALA A 4 4.02 17.37 -14.56
N PRO A 5 4.92 17.96 -13.75
CA PRO A 5 5.35 17.38 -12.48
C PRO A 5 4.19 17.10 -11.50
N GLY A 6 3.04 17.78 -11.64
CA GLY A 6 1.84 17.50 -10.85
C GLY A 6 1.10 16.21 -11.23
N ALA A 7 1.18 15.76 -12.49
CA ALA A 7 0.50 14.53 -12.93
C ALA A 7 1.20 13.27 -12.43
N ALA A 8 2.54 13.25 -12.43
CA ALA A 8 3.33 12.14 -11.90
C ALA A 8 3.18 11.96 -10.37
N VAL A 9 3.00 13.07 -9.64
CA VAL A 9 2.73 13.03 -8.19
C VAL A 9 1.35 12.41 -7.92
N SER A 10 0.34 12.68 -8.75
CA SER A 10 -0.99 12.04 -8.64
C SER A 10 -0.92 10.54 -8.91
N GLU A 11 -0.24 10.12 -9.97
CA GLU A 11 -0.13 8.71 -10.35
C GLU A 11 0.63 7.88 -9.28
N PHE A 12 1.72 8.44 -8.73
CA PHE A 12 2.43 7.81 -7.62
C PHE A 12 1.55 7.68 -6.38
N ALA A 13 0.82 8.74 -6.01
CA ALA A 13 -0.07 8.72 -4.86
C ALA A 13 -1.20 7.68 -5.04
N GLU A 14 -1.83 7.64 -6.22
CA GLU A 14 -2.85 6.65 -6.56
C GLU A 14 -2.31 5.22 -6.51
N ALA A 15 -1.10 4.98 -7.02
CA ALA A 15 -0.45 3.68 -6.96
C ALA A 15 -0.15 3.26 -5.51
N MET A 16 0.31 4.18 -4.65
CA MET A 16 0.55 3.87 -3.24
C MET A 16 -0.73 3.59 -2.48
N GLN A 17 -1.79 4.36 -2.74
CA GLN A 17 -3.10 4.08 -2.17
C GLN A 17 -3.64 2.71 -2.60
N GLN A 18 -3.46 2.34 -3.88
CA GLN A 18 -3.83 1.00 -4.36
C GLN A 18 -3.03 -0.09 -3.65
N ARG A 19 -1.70 0.08 -3.50
CA ARG A 19 -0.86 -0.89 -2.79
C ARG A 19 -1.31 -1.08 -1.34
N VAL A 20 -1.58 0.00 -0.61
CA VAL A 20 -2.07 -0.07 0.77
C VAL A 20 -3.42 -0.80 0.84
N ARG A 21 -4.36 -0.50 -0.06
CA ARG A 21 -5.64 -1.21 -0.11
C ARG A 21 -5.48 -2.71 -0.37
N GLN A 22 -4.58 -3.09 -1.27
CA GLN A 22 -4.31 -4.50 -1.57
C GLN A 22 -3.68 -5.22 -0.37
N ALA A 23 -2.71 -4.59 0.30
CA ALA A 23 -2.07 -5.18 1.49
C ALA A 23 -3.06 -5.35 2.65
N ARG A 24 -3.94 -4.37 2.90
CA ARG A 24 -5.03 -4.49 3.89
C ARG A 24 -5.93 -5.68 3.58
N LYS A 25 -6.36 -5.81 2.31
CA LYS A 25 -7.21 -6.91 1.88
C LYS A 25 -6.52 -8.27 2.03
N ALA A 26 -5.25 -8.38 1.67
CA ALA A 26 -4.48 -9.62 1.81
C ALA A 26 -4.35 -10.03 3.29
N LEU A 27 -4.15 -9.07 4.19
CA LEU A 27 -4.12 -9.32 5.63
C LEU A 27 -5.47 -9.85 6.14
N GLU A 28 -6.58 -9.19 5.78
CA GLU A 28 -7.93 -9.66 6.14
C GLU A 28 -8.22 -11.06 5.61
N GLU A 29 -7.80 -11.38 4.38
CA GLU A 29 -7.95 -12.71 3.78
C GLU A 29 -7.12 -13.77 4.52
N ALA A 30 -5.86 -13.47 4.85
CA ALA A 30 -4.99 -14.39 5.58
C ALA A 30 -5.48 -14.65 7.02
N GLU A 31 -5.92 -13.61 7.72
CA GLU A 31 -6.53 -13.71 9.05
C GLU A 31 -7.81 -14.57 9.00
N SER A 32 -8.66 -14.36 7.99
CA SER A 32 -9.89 -15.13 7.79
C SER A 32 -9.63 -16.60 7.46
N ALA A 33 -8.52 -16.89 6.77
CA ALA A 33 -8.08 -18.25 6.47
C ALA A 33 -7.39 -18.95 7.65
N GLY A 34 -7.02 -18.21 8.71
CA GLY A 34 -6.21 -18.73 9.81
C GLY A 34 -4.79 -19.09 9.41
N ASP A 35 -4.28 -18.50 8.31
CA ASP A 35 -2.92 -18.72 7.83
C ASP A 35 -1.96 -17.79 8.57
N ALA A 36 -1.32 -18.31 9.61
CA ALA A 36 -0.42 -17.52 10.45
C ALA A 36 0.83 -17.02 9.70
N TYR A 37 1.29 -17.75 8.68
CA TYR A 37 2.45 -17.34 7.89
C TYR A 37 2.06 -16.20 6.94
N GLU A 38 0.99 -16.38 6.17
CA GLU A 38 0.51 -15.33 5.25
C GLU A 38 0.04 -14.09 6.00
N THR A 39 -0.52 -14.24 7.21
CA THR A 39 -0.85 -13.10 8.07
C THR A 39 0.38 -12.28 8.42
N ALA A 40 1.49 -12.93 8.80
CA ALA A 40 2.73 -12.24 9.12
C ALA A 40 3.34 -11.55 7.88
N VAL A 41 3.32 -12.20 6.72
CA VAL A 41 3.79 -11.62 5.46
C VAL A 41 2.95 -10.41 5.04
N ALA A 42 1.62 -10.53 5.07
CA ALA A 42 0.72 -9.46 4.67
C ALA A 42 0.80 -8.25 5.63
N ALA A 43 1.02 -8.50 6.93
CA ALA A 43 1.22 -7.44 7.91
C ALA A 43 2.51 -6.64 7.65
N ASP A 44 3.62 -7.32 7.36
CA ASP A 44 4.91 -6.69 7.03
C ASP A 44 4.80 -5.85 5.75
N GLU A 45 4.15 -6.39 4.71
CA GLU A 45 3.91 -5.67 3.45
C GLU A 45 3.02 -4.44 3.63
N LEU A 46 2.01 -4.52 4.51
CA LEU A 46 1.17 -3.37 4.86
C LEU A 46 1.98 -2.30 5.60
N GLU A 47 2.80 -2.69 6.57
CA GLU A 47 3.69 -1.78 7.29
C GLU A 47 4.64 -1.07 6.32
N ASP A 48 5.27 -1.81 5.41
CA ASP A 48 6.18 -1.27 4.42
C ASP A 48 5.50 -0.31 3.44
N ALA A 49 4.30 -0.63 2.96
CA ALA A 49 3.53 0.25 2.11
C ALA A 49 3.16 1.56 2.83
N LEU A 50 2.74 1.49 4.09
CA LEU A 50 2.41 2.66 4.92
C LEU A 50 3.65 3.51 5.22
N ARG A 51 4.78 2.87 5.54
CA ARG A 51 6.07 3.52 5.78
C ARG A 51 6.53 4.28 4.55
N LEU A 52 6.44 3.66 3.37
CA LEU A 52 6.80 4.29 2.11
C LEU A 52 5.87 5.46 1.77
N ALA A 53 4.55 5.29 1.90
CA ALA A 53 3.60 6.38 1.67
C ALA A 53 3.89 7.60 2.56
N ARG A 54 4.14 7.37 3.86
CA ARG A 54 4.51 8.43 4.80
C ARG A 54 5.82 9.12 4.42
N ALA A 55 6.84 8.37 4.01
CA ALA A 55 8.12 8.92 3.59
C ALA A 55 8.00 9.85 2.37
N HIS A 56 6.97 9.64 1.55
CA HIS A 56 6.67 10.46 0.38
C HIS A 56 5.52 11.46 0.57
N GLY A 57 4.98 11.59 1.80
CA GLY A 57 3.88 12.50 2.10
C GLY A 57 2.55 12.14 1.44
N VAL A 58 2.34 10.87 1.08
CA VAL A 58 1.09 10.37 0.51
C VAL A 58 0.15 9.95 1.64
N ASP A 59 -1.07 10.50 1.63
CA ASP A 59 -2.16 10.03 2.47
C ASP A 59 -2.81 8.79 1.86
N THR A 60 -2.99 7.76 2.67
CA THR A 60 -3.45 6.44 2.24
C THR A 60 -4.87 6.09 2.67
N GLY A 61 -5.49 6.92 3.52
CA GLY A 61 -6.83 6.64 4.07
C GLY A 61 -6.86 5.57 5.15
#